data_AF-A0A376LJ53-F1
#
_entry.id   AF-A0A376LJ53-F1
#
_cell.length_a   1.000
_cell.length_b   1.000
_cell.length_c   1.000
_cell.angle_alpha   90.00
_cell.angle_beta   90.00
_cell.angle_gamma   90.00
#
_symmetry.space_group_name_H-M   'P 1'
#
loop_
_entity.id
_entity.type
_entity.pdbx_description
1 polymer ?
#
loop_
_entity_poly.entity_id
_entity_poly.type
_entity_poly.pdbx_seq_one_letter_code
_entity_poly.pdbx_strand_id
1 'polypeptide(L)'
;MVAIPLLFGRLTAADYEDNVAQDKRIDALREKINCFEDPAFTADYHDPEKRAIANAITLEFTDGTRFEEVVVEYPIGHARRRQDGIPKLVDKFKINLARQFPTRQQQRILEVSLDRTRLEQMPVNEYLDLYVI
;
A
#
# COMPACT_ATOMS: atom_id res chain seq x y z
N MET A 1 5.57 4.21 -10.99
CA MET A 1 4.90 3.31 -10.01
C MET A 1 4.90 1.85 -10.43
N VAL A 2 4.67 1.49 -11.70
CA VAL A 2 4.74 0.07 -12.16
C VAL A 2 6.18 -0.38 -12.46
N ALA A 3 6.97 0.47 -13.13
CA ALA A 3 8.35 0.13 -13.51
C ALA A 3 9.26 -0.21 -12.32
N ILE A 4 9.12 0.51 -11.19
CA ILE A 4 9.95 0.30 -9.99
C ILE A 4 9.74 -1.10 -9.40
N PRO A 5 8.52 -1.56 -9.07
CA PRO A 5 8.26 -2.94 -8.66
C PRO A 5 8.77 -4.00 -9.63
N LEU A 6 8.61 -3.79 -10.94
CA LEU A 6 9.08 -4.76 -11.93
C LEU A 6 10.62 -4.88 -11.94
N LEU A 7 11.33 -3.77 -11.71
CA LEU A 7 12.80 -3.74 -11.71
C LEU A 7 13.41 -4.16 -10.36
N PHE A 8 12.76 -3.82 -9.25
CA PHE A 8 13.36 -3.91 -7.91
C PHE A 8 12.58 -4.77 -6.92
N GLY A 9 11.38 -5.24 -7.26
CA GLY A 9 10.52 -6.02 -6.37
C GLY A 9 10.00 -5.23 -5.14
N ARG A 10 10.07 -3.90 -5.17
CA ARG A 10 9.64 -3.02 -4.07
C ARG A 10 9.09 -1.69 -4.60
N LEU A 11 8.41 -0.94 -3.74
CA LEU A 11 8.05 0.45 -3.95
C LEU A 11 7.98 1.17 -2.61
N THR A 12 8.88 2.11 -2.38
CA THR A 12 9.03 2.87 -1.14
C THR A 12 9.03 4.37 -1.42
N ALA A 13 8.89 5.20 -0.39
CA ALA A 13 8.91 6.66 -0.55
C ALA A 13 10.23 7.15 -1.17
N ALA A 14 11.35 6.51 -0.83
CA ALA A 14 12.68 6.87 -1.36
C ALA A 14 12.84 6.58 -2.87
N ASP A 15 11.97 5.75 -3.46
CA ASP A 15 12.04 5.45 -4.90
C ASP A 15 11.47 6.57 -5.78
N TYR A 16 10.91 7.62 -5.16
CA TYR A 16 10.49 8.84 -5.84
C TYR A 16 11.57 9.93 -5.82
N GLU A 17 12.71 9.69 -5.17
CA GLU A 17 13.82 10.65 -5.08
C GLU A 17 14.72 10.58 -6.32
N ASP A 18 15.35 11.71 -6.67
CA ASP A 18 16.16 11.87 -7.88
C ASP A 18 17.24 10.79 -8.05
N ASN A 19 17.87 10.38 -6.94
CA ASN A 19 18.92 9.36 -6.96
C ASN A 19 18.44 8.02 -7.51
N VAL A 20 17.23 7.59 -7.17
CA VAL A 20 16.66 6.34 -7.70
C VAL A 20 16.18 6.55 -9.13
N ALA A 21 15.55 7.70 -9.40
CA ALA A 21 15.01 8.04 -10.71
C ALA A 21 16.07 8.12 -11.83
N GLN A 22 17.36 8.27 -11.49
CA GLN A 22 18.46 8.28 -12.46
C GLN A 22 18.75 6.93 -13.15
N ASP A 23 18.22 5.81 -12.65
CA ASP A 23 18.40 4.52 -13.33
C ASP A 23 17.68 4.51 -14.68
N LYS A 24 18.46 4.55 -15.76
CA LYS A 24 17.96 4.61 -17.15
C LYS A 24 16.99 3.47 -17.51
N ARG A 25 17.04 2.34 -16.80
CA ARG A 25 16.10 1.22 -17.02
C ARG A 25 14.66 1.61 -16.66
N ILE A 26 14.48 2.55 -15.74
CA ILE A 26 13.15 3.04 -15.32
C ILE A 26 12.46 3.70 -16.51
N ASP A 27 13.11 4.69 -17.13
CA ASP A 27 12.53 5.40 -18.27
C ASP A 27 12.44 4.51 -19.50
N ALA A 28 13.46 3.69 -19.77
CA ALA A 28 13.40 2.71 -20.86
C ALA A 28 12.26 1.69 -20.72
N LEU A 29 11.88 1.33 -19.49
CA LEU A 29 10.72 0.48 -19.24
C LEU A 29 9.41 1.26 -19.33
N ARG A 30 9.35 2.51 -18.85
CA ARG A 30 8.17 3.38 -18.96
C ARG A 30 7.76 3.63 -20.41
N GLU A 31 8.71 3.80 -21.32
CA GLU A 31 8.46 3.95 -22.77
C GLU A 31 7.78 2.71 -23.39
N LYS A 32 7.81 1.55 -22.71
CA LYS A 32 7.16 0.32 -23.15
C LYS A 32 5.79 0.09 -22.50
N ILE A 33 5.36 0.96 -21.59
CA ILE A 33 4.09 0.82 -20.88
C ILE A 33 2.97 1.42 -21.74
N ASN A 34 2.08 0.57 -22.23
CA ASN A 34 0.84 0.99 -22.84
C ASN A 34 -0.30 0.90 -21.81
N CYS A 35 -0.88 2.04 -21.46
CA CYS A 35 -2.05 2.11 -20.57
C CYS A 35 -3.30 2.41 -21.41
N PHE A 36 -4.28 1.53 -21.37
CA PHE A 36 -5.58 1.72 -22.00
C PHE A 36 -6.70 1.40 -21.01
N GLU A 37 -7.89 1.90 -21.30
CA GLU A 37 -9.07 1.69 -20.46
C GLU A 37 -9.72 0.33 -20.73
N ASP A 38 -10.13 -0.35 -19.66
CA ASP A 38 -11.12 -1.42 -19.72
C ASP A 38 -12.46 -0.88 -19.19
N PRO A 39 -13.51 -0.79 -20.03
CA PRO A 39 -14.83 -0.33 -19.60
C PRO A 39 -15.44 -1.12 -18.45
N ALA A 40 -15.10 -2.41 -18.29
CA ALA A 40 -15.55 -3.22 -17.18
C ALA A 40 -14.91 -2.76 -15.86
N PHE A 41 -13.61 -2.43 -15.87
CA PHE A 41 -12.94 -1.87 -14.68
C PHE A 41 -13.49 -0.50 -14.32
N THR A 42 -13.76 0.35 -15.32
CA THR A 42 -14.39 1.66 -15.10
C THR A 42 -15.79 1.52 -14.50
N ALA A 43 -16.61 0.58 -14.98
CA ALA A 43 -17.93 0.32 -14.42
C ALA A 43 -17.86 -0.13 -12.96
N ASP A 44 -16.96 -1.07 -12.65
CA ASP A 44 -16.79 -1.62 -11.29
C ASP A 44 -16.16 -0.62 -10.31
N TYR A 45 -15.44 0.39 -10.82
CA TYR A 45 -14.97 1.52 -10.02
C TYR A 45 -16.14 2.38 -9.51
N HIS A 46 -17.15 2.60 -10.36
CA HIS A 46 -18.31 3.44 -10.04
C HIS A 46 -19.44 2.69 -9.32
N ASP A 47 -19.51 1.36 -9.44
CA ASP A 47 -20.47 0.54 -8.71
C ASP A 47 -20.29 0.73 -7.18
N PRO A 48 -21.28 1.29 -6.46
CA PRO A 48 -21.20 1.52 -5.03
C PRO A 48 -20.99 0.24 -4.20
N GLU A 49 -21.44 -0.91 -4.70
CA GLU A 49 -21.29 -2.21 -4.03
C GLU A 49 -19.87 -2.76 -4.22
N LYS A 50 -19.18 -2.40 -5.31
CA LYS A 50 -17.82 -2.89 -5.60
C LYS A 50 -16.75 -1.89 -5.18
N ARG A 51 -16.75 -0.70 -5.79
CA ARG A 51 -15.69 0.33 -5.67
C ARG A 51 -14.31 -0.23 -5.96
N ALA A 52 -14.21 -1.08 -6.98
CA ALA A 52 -12.96 -1.72 -7.37
C ALA A 52 -11.94 -0.67 -7.85
N ILE A 53 -10.65 -0.97 -7.70
CA ILE A 53 -9.56 -0.12 -8.22
C ILE A 53 -8.67 -1.05 -9.05
N ALA A 54 -9.32 -1.68 -10.04
CA ALA A 54 -8.75 -2.77 -10.79
C ALA A 54 -7.62 -2.30 -11.69
N ASN A 55 -6.53 -3.07 -11.73
CA ASN A 55 -5.50 -2.96 -12.76
C ASN A 55 -5.12 -4.38 -13.21
N ALA A 56 -4.81 -4.50 -14.50
CA ALA A 56 -4.27 -5.71 -15.12
C ALA A 56 -2.91 -5.39 -15.73
N ILE A 57 -1.95 -6.30 -15.60
CA ILE A 57 -0.62 -6.15 -16.20
C ILE A 57 -0.27 -7.44 -16.94
N THR A 58 0.01 -7.30 -18.24
CA THR A 58 0.59 -8.34 -19.09
C THR A 58 2.03 -7.95 -19.44
N LEU A 59 2.96 -8.90 -19.40
CA LEU A 59 4.35 -8.68 -19.80
C LEU A 59 4.61 -9.44 -21.11
N GLU A 60 5.09 -8.72 -22.13
CA GLU A 60 5.51 -9.31 -23.41
C GLU A 60 7.03 -9.26 -23.53
N PHE A 61 7.65 -10.40 -23.83
CA PHE A 61 9.11 -10.55 -23.91
C PHE A 61 9.60 -10.53 -25.36
N THR A 62 10.89 -10.24 -25.53
CA THR A 62 11.52 -10.12 -26.86
C THR A 62 11.64 -11.44 -27.61
N ASP A 63 11.51 -12.57 -26.93
CA ASP A 63 11.45 -13.91 -27.54
C ASP A 63 10.04 -14.28 -28.04
N GLY A 64 9.08 -13.34 -27.95
CA GLY A 64 7.70 -13.51 -28.35
C GLY A 64 6.82 -14.21 -27.31
N THR A 65 7.38 -14.63 -26.18
CA THR A 65 6.59 -15.20 -25.08
C THR A 65 5.91 -14.10 -24.25
N ARG A 66 4.87 -14.48 -23.51
CA ARG A 66 4.12 -13.59 -22.63
C ARG A 66 3.99 -14.20 -21.25
N PHE A 67 4.06 -13.34 -20.24
CA PHE A 67 3.64 -13.71 -18.90
C PHE A 67 2.11 -13.63 -18.82
N GLU A 68 1.51 -14.49 -17.99
CA GLU A 68 0.06 -14.44 -17.74
C GLU A 68 -0.35 -13.06 -17.25
N GLU A 69 -1.50 -12.59 -17.71
CA GLU A 69 -2.05 -11.33 -17.22
C GLU A 69 -2.41 -11.44 -15.74
N VAL A 70 -1.81 -10.57 -14.92
CA VAL A 70 -2.13 -10.51 -13.49
C VAL A 70 -3.12 -9.40 -13.26
N VAL A 71 -4.33 -9.76 -12.86
CA VAL A 71 -5.40 -8.82 -12.49
C VAL A 71 -5.46 -8.68 -10.97
N VAL A 72 -5.47 -7.45 -10.48
CA VAL A 72 -5.74 -7.12 -9.08
C VAL A 72 -6.91 -6.15 -9.03
N GLU A 73 -8.09 -6.66 -8.69
CA GLU A 73 -9.33 -5.86 -8.63
C GLU A 73 -9.37 -4.93 -7.41
N TYR A 74 -8.93 -5.45 -6.25
CA TYR A 74 -9.03 -4.76 -4.97
C TYR A 74 -7.64 -4.61 -4.34
N PRO A 75 -7.16 -3.37 -4.13
CA PRO A 75 -5.88 -3.16 -3.45
C PRO A 75 -5.98 -3.62 -1.99
N ILE A 76 -4.84 -3.88 -1.36
CA ILE A 76 -4.78 -4.38 0.02
C ILE A 76 -5.46 -3.46 1.05
N GLY A 77 -5.53 -2.15 0.76
CA GLY A 77 -6.24 -1.17 1.59
C GLY A 77 -7.76 -1.16 1.42
N HIS A 78 -8.31 -1.91 0.47
CA HIS A 78 -9.75 -1.95 0.17
C HIS A 78 -10.55 -2.67 1.27
N ALA A 79 -11.82 -2.31 1.44
CA ALA A 79 -12.72 -2.90 2.45
C ALA A 79 -12.86 -4.42 2.28
N ARG A 80 -12.88 -4.90 1.03
CA ARG A 80 -12.96 -6.34 0.71
C ARG A 80 -11.69 -7.14 1.06
N ARG A 81 -10.57 -6.48 1.41
CA ARG A 81 -9.29 -7.12 1.73
C ARG A 81 -8.82 -6.87 3.17
N ARG A 82 -9.75 -6.58 4.09
CA ARG A 82 -9.40 -6.30 5.51
C ARG A 82 -8.64 -7.44 6.18
N GLN A 83 -8.91 -8.70 5.84
CA GLN A 83 -8.18 -9.85 6.39
C GLN A 83 -6.68 -9.78 6.08
N ASP A 84 -6.31 -9.36 4.86
CA ASP A 84 -4.91 -9.20 4.45
C ASP A 84 -4.32 -7.85 4.88
N GLY A 85 -5.16 -6.80 4.86
CA GLY A 85 -4.72 -5.43 5.06
C GLY A 85 -4.55 -5.01 6.52
N ILE A 86 -5.38 -5.50 7.45
CA ILE A 86 -5.27 -5.15 8.87
C ILE A 86 -3.92 -5.56 9.47
N PRO A 87 -3.39 -6.78 9.25
CA PRO A 87 -2.05 -7.15 9.71
C PRO A 87 -0.98 -6.16 9.21
N LYS A 88 -1.01 -5.79 7.93
CA LYS A 88 -0.06 -4.82 7.36
C LYS A 88 -0.25 -3.40 7.91
N LEU A 89 -1.47 -3.00 8.22
CA LEU A 89 -1.76 -1.72 8.86
C LEU A 89 -1.20 -1.67 10.29
N VAL A 90 -1.33 -2.76 11.06
CA VAL A 90 -0.75 -2.89 12.39
C VAL A 90 0.78 -2.87 12.34
N ASP A 91 1.39 -3.58 11.39
CA ASP A 91 2.85 -3.53 11.18
C ASP A 91 3.32 -2.11 10.85
N LYS A 92 2.62 -1.42 9.94
CA LYS A 92 2.87 -0.01 9.60
C LYS A 92 2.75 0.89 10.84
N PHE A 93 1.74 0.67 11.67
CA PHE A 93 1.54 1.45 12.90
C PHE A 93 2.72 1.29 13.87
N LYS A 94 3.15 0.05 14.13
CA LYS A 94 4.33 -0.25 14.96
C LYS A 94 5.59 0.42 14.44
N ILE A 95 5.86 0.30 13.13
CA ILE A 95 7.04 0.92 12.49
C ILE A 95 7.03 2.43 12.69
N ASN A 96 5.88 3.08 12.55
CA ASN A 96 5.79 4.54 12.69
C ASN A 96 5.89 5.01 14.15
N LEU A 97 5.34 4.27 15.11
CA LEU A 97 5.56 4.56 16.54
C LEU A 97 7.05 4.52 16.88
N ALA A 98 7.78 3.53 16.35
CA ALA A 98 9.21 3.36 16.60
C ALA A 98 10.09 4.50 16.06
N ARG A 99 9.58 5.32 15.14
CA ARG A 99 10.32 6.49 14.62
C ARG A 99 10.36 7.67 15.59
N GLN A 100 9.44 7.73 16.56
CA GLN A 100 9.23 8.91 17.40
C GLN A 100 9.32 8.61 18.89
N PHE A 101 8.94 7.40 19.32
CA PHE A 101 8.77 7.09 20.74
C PHE A 101 9.77 6.04 21.24
N PRO A 102 10.21 6.09 22.50
CA PRO A 102 10.99 5.01 23.11
C PRO A 102 10.14 3.75 23.30
N THR A 103 10.78 2.57 23.36
CA THR A 103 10.11 1.25 23.37
C THR A 103 8.98 1.12 24.39
N ARG A 104 9.15 1.65 25.61
CA ARG A 104 8.10 1.60 26.65
C ARG A 104 6.84 2.38 26.26
N GLN A 105 7.01 3.54 25.63
CA GLN A 105 5.89 4.36 25.18
C GLN A 105 5.20 3.74 23.97
N GLN A 106 5.97 3.18 23.02
CA GLN A 106 5.42 2.43 21.88
C GLN A 106 4.49 1.29 22.35
N GLN A 107 4.93 0.50 23.35
CA GLN A 107 4.14 -0.62 23.89
C GLN A 107 2.84 -0.14 24.54
N ARG A 108 2.91 0.90 25.39
CA ARG A 108 1.72 1.48 26.04
C ARG A 108 0.68 1.98 25.04
N ILE A 109 1.13 2.70 24.01
CA ILE A 109 0.25 3.17 22.94
C ILE A 109 -0.38 1.96 22.22
N LEU A 110 0.45 1.01 21.80
CA LEU A 110 0.02 -0.15 21.01
C LEU A 110 -1.01 -1.03 21.75
N GLU A 111 -0.79 -1.29 23.03
CA GLU A 111 -1.69 -2.10 23.87
C GLU A 111 -3.09 -1.49 23.98
N VAL A 112 -3.18 -0.16 24.10
CA VAL A 112 -4.46 0.55 24.14
C VAL A 112 -5.08 0.60 22.74
N SER A 113 -4.33 1.02 21.72
CA SER A 113 -4.86 1.20 20.37
C SER A 113 -5.39 -0.08 19.71
N LEU A 114 -4.85 -1.25 20.09
CA LEU A 114 -5.29 -2.55 19.54
C LEU A 114 -6.40 -3.23 20.35
N ASP A 115 -6.68 -2.76 21.57
CA ASP A 115 -7.82 -3.21 22.36
C ASP A 115 -8.99 -2.23 22.17
N ARG A 116 -9.92 -2.61 21.29
CA ARG A 116 -11.07 -1.78 20.93
C ARG A 116 -11.91 -1.39 22.16
N THR A 117 -12.20 -2.34 23.04
CA THR A 117 -13.06 -2.09 24.20
C THR A 117 -12.38 -1.13 25.17
N ARG A 118 -11.08 -1.31 25.39
CA ARG A 118 -10.29 -0.39 26.23
C ARG A 118 -10.19 1.00 25.62
N LEU A 119 -9.95 1.10 24.31
CA LEU A 119 -9.84 2.37 23.61
C LEU A 119 -11.15 3.16 23.63
N GLU A 120 -12.30 2.51 23.38
CA GLU A 120 -13.63 3.14 23.38
C GLU A 120 -14.02 3.72 24.75
N GLN A 121 -13.42 3.23 25.84
CA GLN A 121 -13.67 3.69 27.21
C GLN A 121 -12.67 4.75 27.69
N MET A 122 -11.57 4.97 26.98
CA MET A 122 -10.51 5.88 27.41
C MET A 122 -10.92 7.33 27.17
N PRO A 123 -10.77 8.23 28.16
CA PRO A 123 -10.95 9.67 27.94
C PRO A 123 -10.03 10.17 26.82
N VAL A 124 -10.56 11.01 25.94
CA VAL A 124 -9.83 11.48 24.75
C VAL A 124 -8.50 12.13 25.13
N ASN A 125 -8.48 12.96 26.17
CA ASN A 125 -7.25 13.60 26.64
C ASN A 125 -6.21 12.57 27.10
N GLU A 126 -6.62 11.55 27.87
CA GLU A 126 -5.70 10.54 28.37
C GLU A 126 -5.09 9.70 27.23
N TYR A 127 -5.84 9.44 26.16
CA TYR A 127 -5.30 8.75 24.99
C TYR A 127 -4.25 9.61 24.27
N LEU A 128 -4.53 10.91 24.10
CA LEU A 128 -3.59 11.84 23.46
C LEU A 128 -2.34 12.08 24.30
N ASP A 129 -2.45 12.07 25.63
CA ASP A 129 -1.33 12.16 26.56
C ASP A 129 -0.32 11.01 26.39
N LEU A 130 -0.74 9.86 25.83
CA LEU A 130 0.17 8.77 25.48
C LEU A 130 1.17 9.14 24.37
N TYR A 131 0.89 10.16 23.56
CA TYR A 131 1.68 10.57 22.39
C TYR A 131 2.55 11.82 22.64
N VAL A 132 2.57 12.34 23.86
CA VAL A 132 3.45 13.45 24.28
C VAL A 132 4.83 12.89 24.65
N ILE A 133 5.90 13.60 24.29
CA ILE A 133 7.29 13.30 24.70
C ILE A 133 7.66 14.17 25.90
#